data_AF-A0A426S467-F1
#
_entry.id   AF-A0A426S467-F1
#
_cell.length_a   1.000
_cell.length_b   1.000
_cell.length_c   1.000
_cell.angle_alpha   90.00
_cell.angle_beta   90.00
_cell.angle_gamma   90.00
#
_symmetry.space_group_name_H-M   'P 1'
#
loop_
_entity.id
_entity.type
_entity.pdbx_description
1 polymer ?
#
loop_
_entity_poly.entity_id
_entity_poly.type
_entity_poly.pdbx_seq_one_letter_code
_entity_poly.pdbx_strand_id
1 'polypeptide(L)'
;MTDIEITAEARSTLDEIVDREIAEAGLGRADNRFFSYARGYTTEDFTGPLAVAHQWRAMTKAFMFTTLAGLGATARRLSAQQSPSLDVLAAFQTMFRVIGDDLANLASVFSAVAPKGPAGTHYVWWEDSIIAPLSEHVEESGRQAAARLPEGVRRLIENMERFADSPLGAAVQLRVVETIALDIAVAFRRVYGPLEAGGERLFPESADLAWIDSHIKAETSHAAQVSDDETGMTFLLTTEAEARTFAEQTAEYAASWAGALNAFADSLGLPSIAPAAQAA
;
A
#
# COMPACT_ATOMS: atom_id res chain seq x y z
N MET A 1 15.60 11.08 31.17
CA MET A 1 14.24 10.61 31.51
C MET A 1 14.27 9.12 31.32
N THR A 2 13.81 8.33 32.28
CA THR A 2 13.70 6.87 32.12
C THR A 2 12.53 6.58 31.19
N ASP A 3 12.80 5.97 30.04
CA ASP A 3 11.75 5.57 29.11
C ASP A 3 10.94 4.44 29.75
N ILE A 4 9.62 4.61 29.78
CA ILE A 4 8.68 3.64 30.37
C ILE A 4 8.47 2.54 29.34
N GLU A 5 8.77 1.30 29.73
CA GLU A 5 8.51 0.11 28.90
C GLU A 5 7.00 -0.04 28.64
N ILE A 6 6.66 -0.36 27.39
CA ILE A 6 5.26 -0.58 27.01
C ILE A 6 4.73 -1.88 27.63
N THR A 7 3.55 -1.82 28.25
CA THR A 7 2.87 -3.01 28.79
C THR A 7 2.07 -3.74 27.71
N ALA A 8 1.72 -5.01 27.95
CA ALA A 8 0.86 -5.77 27.04
C ALA A 8 -0.53 -5.12 26.85
N GLU A 9 -1.11 -4.57 27.92
CA GLU A 9 -2.37 -3.81 27.87
C GLU A 9 -2.23 -2.55 27.00
N ALA A 10 -1.16 -1.78 27.19
CA ALA A 10 -0.89 -0.59 26.37
C ALA A 10 -0.66 -0.95 24.89
N ARG A 11 -0.08 -2.12 24.60
CA ARG A 11 0.08 -2.61 23.22
C ARG A 11 -1.26 -2.96 22.58
N SER A 12 -2.12 -3.71 23.28
CA SER A 12 -3.47 -4.02 22.78
C SER A 12 -4.29 -2.74 22.54
N THR A 13 -4.20 -1.76 23.44
CA THR A 13 -4.81 -0.44 23.23
C THR A 13 -4.22 0.29 22.01
N LEU A 14 -2.92 0.16 21.74
CA LEU A 14 -2.28 0.74 20.56
C LEU A 14 -2.82 0.12 19.27
N ASP A 15 -3.02 -1.20 19.21
CA ASP A 15 -3.61 -1.86 18.04
C ASP A 15 -5.04 -1.38 17.78
N GLU A 16 -5.86 -1.23 18.81
CA GLU A 16 -7.20 -0.62 18.69
C GLU A 16 -7.15 0.83 18.21
N ILE A 17 -6.18 1.62 18.68
CA ILE A 17 -5.95 2.99 18.21
C ILE A 17 -5.62 2.97 16.71
N VAL A 18 -4.66 2.16 16.29
CA VAL A 18 -4.21 2.03 14.90
C VAL A 18 -5.37 1.66 13.98
N ASP A 19 -6.17 0.66 14.36
CA ASP A 19 -7.35 0.25 13.60
C ASP A 19 -8.38 1.37 13.48
N ARG A 20 -8.59 2.12 14.58
CA ARG A 20 -9.48 3.28 14.57
C ARG A 20 -8.96 4.38 13.63
N GLU A 21 -7.67 4.72 13.67
CA GLU A 21 -7.10 5.76 12.79
C GLU A 21 -7.23 5.37 11.30
N ILE A 22 -7.02 4.09 10.96
CA ILE A 22 -7.22 3.58 9.59
C ILE A 22 -8.70 3.68 9.18
N ALA A 23 -9.62 3.32 10.09
CA ALA A 23 -11.06 3.42 9.83
C ALA A 23 -11.53 4.89 9.70
N GLU A 24 -11.08 5.78 10.57
CA GLU A 24 -11.43 7.22 10.56
C GLU A 24 -10.89 7.93 9.31
N ALA A 25 -9.75 7.49 8.77
CA ALA A 25 -9.25 7.94 7.47
C ALA A 25 -10.14 7.48 6.28
N GLY A 26 -11.16 6.65 6.52
CA GLY A 26 -12.05 6.14 5.48
C GLY A 26 -11.36 5.15 4.55
N LEU A 27 -10.41 4.37 5.07
CA LEU A 27 -9.70 3.34 4.31
C LEU A 27 -10.42 1.99 4.27
N GLY A 28 -11.62 1.90 4.85
CA GLY A 28 -12.51 0.74 4.70
C GLY A 28 -13.21 0.69 3.35
N ARG A 29 -13.54 -0.52 2.87
CA ARG A 29 -14.21 -0.78 1.57
C ARG A 29 -15.44 0.09 1.26
N ALA A 30 -16.21 0.46 2.29
CA ALA A 30 -17.47 1.17 2.12
C ALA A 30 -17.29 2.69 2.14
N ASP A 31 -16.22 3.17 2.79
CA ASP A 31 -16.05 4.57 3.16
C ASP A 31 -15.15 5.30 2.16
N ASN A 32 -14.21 4.59 1.51
CA ASN A 32 -13.37 5.18 0.48
C ASN A 32 -14.11 5.34 -0.86
N ARG A 33 -13.99 6.53 -1.48
CA ARG A 33 -14.60 6.84 -2.78
C ARG A 33 -14.14 5.91 -3.89
N PHE A 34 -12.85 5.55 -3.92
CA PHE A 34 -12.33 4.66 -4.96
C PHE A 34 -12.92 3.26 -4.85
N PHE A 35 -12.96 2.69 -3.64
CA PHE A 35 -13.49 1.34 -3.43
C PHE A 35 -14.98 1.22 -3.72
N SER A 36 -15.77 2.25 -3.37
CA SER A 36 -17.19 2.27 -3.69
C SER A 36 -17.42 2.42 -5.19
N TYR A 37 -16.70 3.34 -5.84
CA TYR A 37 -16.85 3.63 -7.26
C TYR A 37 -16.42 2.46 -8.16
N ALA A 38 -15.37 1.73 -7.77
CA ALA A 38 -14.88 0.57 -8.52
C ALA A 38 -15.95 -0.52 -8.75
N ARG A 39 -16.95 -0.68 -7.84
CA ARG A 39 -17.95 -1.78 -7.91
C ARG A 39 -18.86 -1.77 -9.14
N GLY A 40 -18.98 -0.64 -9.81
CA GLY A 40 -19.77 -0.50 -11.05
C GLY A 40 -19.04 0.29 -12.11
N TYR A 41 -17.71 0.36 -12.03
CA TYR A 41 -16.93 1.14 -12.96
C TYR A 41 -16.96 0.51 -14.36
N THR A 42 -17.32 1.32 -15.34
CA THR A 42 -17.22 1.02 -16.76
C THR A 42 -16.76 2.28 -17.50
N THR A 43 -16.00 2.10 -18.57
CA THR A 43 -15.51 3.20 -19.40
C THR A 43 -15.23 2.71 -20.80
N GLU A 44 -15.34 3.61 -21.77
CA GLU A 44 -14.78 3.44 -23.12
C GLU A 44 -13.50 4.27 -23.29
N ASP A 45 -13.16 5.12 -22.32
CA ASP A 45 -11.94 5.94 -22.28
C ASP A 45 -10.93 5.34 -21.29
N PHE A 46 -9.79 4.90 -21.82
CA PHE A 46 -8.70 4.28 -21.07
C PHE A 46 -7.78 5.28 -20.35
N THR A 47 -7.95 6.59 -20.57
CA THR A 47 -7.08 7.61 -19.95
C THR A 47 -7.16 7.58 -18.43
N GLY A 48 -8.36 7.43 -17.86
CA GLY A 48 -8.57 7.34 -16.42
C GLY A 48 -7.94 6.09 -15.79
N PRO A 49 -8.23 4.87 -16.28
CA PRO A 49 -7.58 3.65 -15.84
C PRO A 49 -6.05 3.69 -15.99
N LEU A 50 -5.53 4.24 -17.09
CA LEU A 50 -4.09 4.42 -17.30
C LEU A 50 -3.48 5.37 -16.25
N ALA A 51 -4.18 6.44 -15.89
CA ALA A 51 -3.73 7.36 -14.85
C ALA A 51 -3.65 6.67 -13.47
N VAL A 52 -4.66 5.88 -13.11
CA VAL A 52 -4.63 5.06 -11.89
C VAL A 52 -3.45 4.07 -11.92
N ALA A 53 -3.21 3.42 -13.06
CA ALA A 53 -2.11 2.47 -13.21
C ALA A 53 -0.74 3.13 -13.00
N HIS A 54 -0.50 4.32 -13.56
CA HIS A 54 0.73 5.08 -13.33
C HIS A 54 0.89 5.55 -11.88
N GLN A 55 -0.20 6.01 -11.26
CA GLN A 55 -0.18 6.44 -9.87
C GLN A 55 0.16 5.27 -8.93
N TRP A 56 -0.50 4.12 -9.11
CA TRP A 56 -0.19 2.90 -8.36
C TRP A 56 1.27 2.50 -8.53
N ARG A 57 1.77 2.41 -9.77
CA ARG A 57 3.17 2.07 -10.04
C ARG A 57 4.14 2.99 -9.30
N ALA A 58 3.88 4.30 -9.28
CA ALA A 58 4.71 5.25 -8.55
C ALA A 58 4.67 5.01 -7.04
N MET A 59 3.48 4.78 -6.47
CA MET A 59 3.29 4.49 -5.05
C MET A 59 3.94 3.17 -4.63
N THR A 60 3.74 2.08 -5.37
CA THR A 60 4.33 0.77 -5.06
C THR A 60 5.85 0.80 -5.17
N LYS A 61 6.39 1.50 -6.18
CA LYS A 61 7.84 1.71 -6.29
C LYS A 61 8.38 2.47 -5.08
N ALA A 62 7.73 3.56 -4.69
CA ALA A 62 8.13 4.34 -3.52
C ALA A 62 8.08 3.49 -2.26
N PHE A 63 6.92 2.90 -1.95
CA PHE A 63 6.69 2.01 -0.81
C PHE A 63 7.78 0.93 -0.67
N MET A 64 8.12 0.26 -1.77
CA MET A 64 9.12 -0.81 -1.75
C MET A 64 10.50 -0.26 -1.32
N PHE A 65 10.98 0.82 -1.95
CA PHE A 65 12.32 1.35 -1.63
C PHE A 65 12.37 2.08 -0.27
N THR A 66 11.29 2.76 0.12
CA THR A 66 11.21 3.44 1.42
C THR A 66 11.07 2.45 2.56
N THR A 67 10.37 1.34 2.37
CA THR A 67 10.28 0.24 3.36
C THR A 67 11.63 -0.46 3.51
N LEU A 68 12.38 -0.70 2.43
CA LEU A 68 13.76 -1.21 2.50
C LEU A 68 14.70 -0.26 3.26
N ALA A 69 14.63 1.03 2.98
CA ALA A 69 15.42 2.03 3.69
C ALA A 69 15.05 2.09 5.19
N GLY A 70 13.75 2.06 5.49
CA GLY A 70 13.22 2.02 6.85
C GLY A 70 13.62 0.75 7.62
N LEU A 71 13.65 -0.41 6.96
CA LEU A 71 14.23 -1.64 7.52
C LEU A 71 15.67 -1.44 7.95
N GLY A 72 16.47 -0.72 7.15
CA GLY A 72 17.83 -0.32 7.51
C GLY A 72 17.88 0.60 8.73
N ALA A 73 16.94 1.54 8.87
CA ALA A 73 16.82 2.39 10.05
C ALA A 73 16.44 1.59 11.30
N THR A 74 15.45 0.69 11.19
CA THR A 74 15.07 -0.24 12.26
C THR A 74 16.24 -1.14 12.67
N ALA A 75 16.95 -1.71 11.70
CA ALA A 75 18.12 -2.58 11.96
C ALA A 75 19.23 -1.84 12.72
N ARG A 76 19.52 -0.57 12.37
CA ARG A 76 20.46 0.27 13.12
C ARG A 76 20.02 0.47 14.57
N ARG A 77 18.73 0.72 14.81
CA ARG A 77 18.17 0.83 16.16
C ARG A 77 18.35 -0.47 16.94
N LEU A 78 17.98 -1.61 16.36
CA LEU A 78 18.07 -2.92 17.01
C LEU A 78 19.53 -3.30 17.30
N SER A 79 20.45 -2.99 16.40
CA SER A 79 21.89 -3.24 16.60
C SER A 79 22.48 -2.44 17.77
N ALA A 80 21.86 -1.33 18.17
CA ALA A 80 22.30 -0.53 19.32
C ALA A 80 21.75 -1.07 20.66
N GLN A 81 20.78 -1.98 20.62
CA GLN A 81 20.23 -2.64 21.82
C GLN A 81 21.15 -3.77 22.26
N GLN A 82 21.27 -4.01 23.58
CA GLN A 82 22.11 -5.09 24.10
C GLN A 82 21.56 -6.48 23.78
N SER A 83 20.24 -6.67 23.81
CA SER A 83 19.56 -7.93 23.49
C SER A 83 18.09 -7.67 23.14
N PRO A 84 17.74 -7.53 21.84
CA PRO A 84 16.35 -7.45 21.41
C PRO A 84 15.55 -8.69 21.87
N SER A 85 14.28 -8.53 22.23
CA SER A 85 13.40 -9.66 22.58
C SER A 85 13.10 -10.53 21.35
N LEU A 86 12.65 -11.77 21.57
CA LEU A 86 12.24 -12.66 20.49
C LEU A 86 11.10 -12.06 19.66
N ASP A 87 10.13 -11.40 20.29
CA ASP A 87 8.99 -10.78 19.60
C ASP A 87 9.44 -9.64 18.68
N VAL A 88 10.40 -8.82 19.12
CA VAL A 88 11.00 -7.75 18.30
C VAL A 88 11.72 -8.36 17.08
N LEU A 89 12.45 -9.45 17.28
CA LEU A 89 13.13 -10.16 16.18
C LEU A 89 12.13 -10.81 15.22
N ALA A 90 11.03 -11.36 15.73
CA ALA A 90 9.97 -11.96 14.94
C ALA A 90 9.26 -10.90 14.07
N ALA A 91 8.90 -9.75 14.65
CA ALA A 91 8.31 -8.65 13.91
C ALA A 91 9.27 -8.10 12.83
N PHE A 92 10.56 -7.95 13.15
CA PHE A 92 11.58 -7.54 12.16
C PHE A 92 11.73 -8.57 11.03
N GLN A 93 11.65 -9.87 11.36
CA GLN A 93 11.66 -10.93 10.34
C GLN A 93 10.42 -10.87 9.44
N THR A 94 9.23 -10.59 9.98
CA THR A 94 8.01 -10.40 9.20
C THR A 94 8.17 -9.25 8.21
N MET A 95 8.67 -8.09 8.64
CA MET A 95 8.95 -6.97 7.74
C MET A 95 9.90 -7.35 6.60
N PHE A 96 10.95 -8.11 6.90
CA PHE A 96 11.90 -8.60 5.89
C PHE A 96 11.24 -9.56 4.88
N ARG A 97 10.31 -10.41 5.33
CA ARG A 97 9.58 -11.33 4.44
C ARG A 97 8.66 -10.58 3.50
N VAL A 98 7.83 -9.66 4.01
CA VAL A 98 6.91 -8.87 3.19
C VAL A 98 7.66 -8.10 2.10
N ILE A 99 8.77 -7.44 2.45
CA ILE A 99 9.56 -6.73 1.43
C ILE A 99 10.29 -7.68 0.47
N GLY A 100 10.64 -8.88 0.95
CA GLY A 100 11.20 -9.93 0.14
C GLY A 100 10.19 -10.45 -0.89
N ASP A 101 8.91 -10.50 -0.52
CA ASP A 101 7.81 -10.82 -1.44
C ASP A 101 7.71 -9.78 -2.55
N ASP A 102 7.70 -8.49 -2.21
CA ASP A 102 7.64 -7.41 -3.20
C ASP A 102 8.83 -7.41 -4.20
N LEU A 103 10.02 -7.76 -3.72
CA LEU A 103 11.24 -7.76 -4.53
C LEU A 103 11.42 -9.03 -5.36
N ALA A 104 11.14 -10.18 -4.75
CA ALA A 104 11.61 -11.48 -5.22
C ALA A 104 10.53 -12.57 -5.16
N ASN A 105 9.28 -12.23 -4.85
CA ASN A 105 8.13 -13.13 -4.87
C ASN A 105 8.34 -14.37 -3.97
N LEU A 106 8.83 -14.18 -2.73
CA LEU A 106 9.14 -15.31 -1.83
C LEU A 106 7.88 -16.08 -1.39
N ALA A 107 6.72 -15.43 -1.35
CA ALA A 107 5.44 -16.08 -1.12
C ALA A 107 5.10 -17.01 -2.30
N SER A 108 4.68 -18.23 -1.96
CA SER A 108 4.45 -19.30 -2.94
C SER A 108 3.46 -18.90 -4.05
N VAL A 109 2.43 -18.15 -3.68
CA VAL A 109 1.41 -17.65 -4.60
C VAL A 109 1.97 -16.72 -5.67
N PHE A 110 2.95 -15.88 -5.35
CA PHE A 110 3.63 -15.02 -6.33
C PHE A 110 4.66 -15.81 -7.14
N SER A 111 5.48 -16.62 -6.48
CA SER A 111 6.51 -17.45 -7.13
C SER A 111 5.96 -18.36 -8.24
N ALA A 112 4.68 -18.74 -8.15
CA ALA A 112 4.00 -19.61 -9.09
C ALA A 112 3.62 -18.93 -10.42
N VAL A 113 3.49 -17.60 -10.45
CA VAL A 113 2.93 -16.87 -11.60
C VAL A 113 3.74 -15.64 -12.01
N ALA A 114 4.56 -15.09 -11.13
CA ALA A 114 5.35 -13.90 -11.41
C ALA A 114 6.43 -14.20 -12.47
N PRO A 115 6.75 -13.22 -13.33
CA PRO A 115 7.92 -13.31 -14.20
C PRO A 115 9.20 -13.59 -13.41
N LYS A 116 10.15 -14.31 -14.02
CA LYS A 116 11.43 -14.59 -13.37
C LYS A 116 12.36 -13.38 -13.40
N GLY A 117 13.23 -13.29 -12.40
CA GLY A 117 14.24 -12.24 -12.32
C GLY A 117 13.62 -10.86 -12.07
N PRO A 118 14.28 -9.76 -12.47
CA PRO A 118 13.85 -8.39 -12.17
C PRO A 118 12.46 -8.01 -12.72
N ALA A 119 11.99 -8.71 -13.75
CA ALA A 119 10.63 -8.53 -14.29
C ALA A 119 9.53 -8.95 -13.31
N GLY A 120 9.86 -9.79 -12.33
CA GLY A 120 8.92 -10.22 -11.28
C GLY A 120 8.73 -9.22 -10.15
N THR A 121 9.57 -8.19 -10.05
CA THR A 121 9.42 -7.15 -9.01
C THR A 121 8.09 -6.42 -9.22
N HIS A 122 7.32 -6.21 -8.15
CA HIS A 122 5.90 -5.85 -8.23
C HIS A 122 5.59 -4.65 -9.15
N TYR A 123 6.32 -3.53 -9.01
CA TYR A 123 6.06 -2.34 -9.84
C TYR A 123 6.49 -2.53 -11.30
N VAL A 124 7.42 -3.45 -11.60
CA VAL A 124 7.86 -3.79 -12.97
C VAL A 124 6.83 -4.71 -13.60
N TRP A 125 6.42 -5.75 -12.87
CA TRP A 125 5.36 -6.65 -13.33
C TRP A 125 4.08 -5.87 -13.65
N TRP A 126 3.69 -4.92 -12.79
CA TRP A 126 2.54 -4.03 -13.05
C TRP A 126 2.69 -3.15 -14.30
N GLU A 127 3.90 -2.63 -14.55
CA GLU A 127 4.19 -1.86 -15.76
C GLU A 127 3.91 -2.70 -17.02
N ASP A 128 4.40 -3.93 -17.05
CA ASP A 128 4.27 -4.82 -18.19
C ASP A 128 2.85 -5.38 -18.35
N SER A 129 2.17 -5.73 -17.25
CA SER A 129 0.87 -6.42 -17.32
C SER A 129 -0.34 -5.48 -17.36
N ILE A 130 -0.21 -4.23 -16.92
CA ILE A 130 -1.33 -3.28 -16.84
C ILE A 130 -1.06 -2.00 -17.64
N ILE A 131 0.07 -1.31 -17.39
CA ILE A 131 0.33 0.00 -18.02
C ILE A 131 0.57 -0.15 -19.51
N ALA A 132 1.40 -1.10 -19.93
CA ALA A 132 1.73 -1.30 -21.34
C ALA A 132 0.48 -1.60 -22.20
N PRO A 133 -0.40 -2.58 -21.84
CA PRO A 133 -1.63 -2.83 -22.59
C PRO A 133 -2.58 -1.62 -22.67
N LEU A 134 -2.75 -0.88 -21.56
CA LEU A 134 -3.60 0.32 -21.56
C LEU A 134 -3.04 1.43 -22.47
N SER A 135 -1.71 1.58 -22.51
CA SER A 135 -1.03 2.62 -23.27
C SER A 135 -1.22 2.48 -24.78
N GLU A 136 -1.44 1.26 -25.27
CA GLU A 136 -1.70 0.98 -26.69
C GLU A 136 -3.04 1.57 -27.17
N HIS A 137 -3.95 1.86 -26.24
CA HIS A 137 -5.30 2.38 -26.52
C HIS A 137 -5.49 3.85 -26.14
N VAL A 138 -4.45 4.53 -25.68
CA VAL A 138 -4.49 5.95 -25.32
C VAL A 138 -3.51 6.71 -26.21
N GLU A 139 -3.97 7.78 -26.85
CA GLU A 139 -3.12 8.66 -27.65
C GLU A 139 -1.98 9.29 -26.81
N GLU A 140 -0.89 9.68 -27.45
CA GLU A 140 0.32 10.17 -26.76
C GLU A 140 0.05 11.32 -25.77
N SER A 141 -0.80 12.28 -26.14
CA SER A 141 -1.19 13.37 -25.24
C SER A 141 -1.95 12.88 -24.01
N GLY A 142 -2.78 11.83 -24.17
CA GLY A 142 -3.49 11.18 -23.08
C GLY A 142 -2.53 10.41 -22.17
N ARG A 143 -1.56 9.69 -22.74
CA ARG A 143 -0.50 8.99 -21.97
C ARG A 143 0.32 9.96 -21.13
N GLN A 144 0.74 11.07 -21.72
CA GLN A 144 1.48 12.12 -21.00
C GLN A 144 0.65 12.78 -19.89
N ALA A 145 -0.66 12.94 -20.09
CA ALA A 145 -1.55 13.45 -19.06
C ALA A 145 -1.74 12.43 -17.92
N ALA A 146 -1.98 11.16 -18.25
CA ALA A 146 -2.16 10.06 -17.30
C ALA A 146 -0.93 9.81 -16.42
N ALA A 147 0.28 10.00 -16.96
CA ALA A 147 1.52 9.84 -16.22
C ALA A 147 1.79 10.94 -15.15
N ARG A 148 0.99 12.02 -15.12
CA ARG A 148 1.17 13.10 -14.13
C ARG A 148 0.61 12.69 -12.79
N LEU A 149 1.43 12.80 -11.74
CA LEU A 149 1.02 12.43 -10.39
C LEU A 149 0.19 13.55 -9.73
N PRO A 150 -1.05 13.26 -9.30
CA PRO A 150 -1.87 14.23 -8.56
C PRO A 150 -1.29 14.50 -7.17
N GLU A 151 -1.71 15.61 -6.54
CA GLU A 151 -1.21 16.06 -5.24
C GLU A 151 -1.32 14.99 -4.15
N GLY A 152 -2.46 14.29 -4.06
CA GLY A 152 -2.66 13.25 -3.04
C GLY A 152 -1.63 12.12 -3.13
N VAL A 153 -1.29 11.70 -4.36
CA VAL A 153 -0.27 10.67 -4.61
C VAL A 153 1.13 11.19 -4.29
N ARG A 154 1.45 12.43 -4.67
CA ARG A 154 2.75 13.04 -4.35
C ARG A 154 2.96 13.16 -2.84
N ARG A 155 1.96 13.63 -2.10
CA ARG A 155 2.03 13.73 -0.63
C ARG A 155 2.24 12.38 0.05
N LEU A 156 1.58 11.34 -0.43
CA LEU A 156 1.80 10.00 0.09
C LEU A 156 3.26 9.56 -0.11
N ILE A 157 3.81 9.77 -1.31
CA ILE A 157 5.20 9.42 -1.62
C ILE A 157 6.17 10.24 -0.75
N GLU A 158 5.95 11.55 -0.61
CA GLU A 158 6.75 12.41 0.28
C GLU A 158 6.72 11.92 1.74
N ASN A 159 5.56 11.44 2.21
CA ASN A 159 5.44 10.83 3.54
C ASN A 159 6.17 9.50 3.66
N MET A 160 6.10 8.63 2.64
CA MET A 160 6.90 7.40 2.58
C MET A 160 8.41 7.71 2.66
N GLU A 161 8.88 8.71 1.92
CA GLU A 161 10.28 9.13 1.92
C GLU A 161 10.71 9.67 3.29
N ARG A 162 9.90 10.51 3.93
CA ARG A 162 10.19 10.98 5.30
C ARG A 162 10.22 9.82 6.30
N PHE A 163 9.35 8.83 6.14
CA PHE A 163 9.28 7.67 7.01
C PHE A 163 10.43 6.68 6.78
N ALA A 164 11.08 6.70 5.62
CA ALA A 164 12.24 5.85 5.31
C ALA A 164 13.41 6.06 6.29
N ASP A 165 13.53 7.26 6.87
CA ASP A 165 14.56 7.58 7.86
C ASP A 165 14.12 7.35 9.31
N SER A 166 12.82 7.10 9.53
CA SER A 166 12.26 6.84 10.87
C SER A 166 12.50 5.38 11.28
N PRO A 167 13.01 5.10 12.50
CA PRO A 167 13.17 3.73 12.99
C PRO A 167 11.87 2.91 13.07
N LEU A 168 10.71 3.59 13.14
CA LEU A 168 9.38 2.99 13.14
C LEU A 168 8.68 3.12 11.79
N GLY A 169 9.23 3.87 10.84
CA GLY A 169 8.52 4.27 9.63
C GLY A 169 8.18 3.09 8.72
N ALA A 170 9.05 2.09 8.59
CA ALA A 170 8.73 0.87 7.83
C ALA A 170 7.62 0.05 8.51
N ALA A 171 7.59 0.01 9.85
CA ALA A 171 6.54 -0.69 10.59
C ALA A 171 5.17 -0.03 10.41
N VAL A 172 5.13 1.31 10.43
CA VAL A 172 3.91 2.09 10.11
C VAL A 172 3.48 1.87 8.67
N GLN A 173 4.42 1.92 7.73
CA GLN A 173 4.13 1.70 6.31
C GLN A 173 3.49 0.34 6.06
N LEU A 174 4.09 -0.73 6.60
CA LEU A 174 3.58 -2.09 6.49
C LEU A 174 2.22 -2.24 7.18
N ARG A 175 2.09 -1.77 8.43
CA ARG A 175 0.83 -1.91 9.18
C ARG A 175 -0.37 -1.34 8.42
N VAL A 176 -0.24 -0.15 7.84
CA VAL A 176 -1.33 0.49 7.10
C VAL A 176 -1.55 -0.19 5.75
N VAL A 177 -0.49 -0.42 4.95
CA VAL A 177 -0.62 -0.95 3.58
C VAL A 177 -1.23 -2.35 3.56
N GLU A 178 -0.74 -3.25 4.41
CA GLU A 178 -1.22 -4.63 4.47
C GLU A 178 -2.68 -4.72 4.95
N THR A 179 -3.14 -3.72 5.71
CA THR A 179 -4.56 -3.64 6.12
C THR A 179 -5.49 -3.33 4.93
N ILE A 180 -4.98 -2.63 3.91
CA ILE A 180 -5.79 -2.13 2.78
C ILE A 180 -5.45 -2.82 1.45
N ALA A 181 -4.38 -3.62 1.39
CA ALA A 181 -3.85 -4.21 0.17
C ALA A 181 -4.88 -5.10 -0.54
N LEU A 182 -5.61 -5.94 0.21
CA LEU A 182 -6.69 -6.77 -0.35
C LEU A 182 -7.77 -5.91 -1.02
N ASP A 183 -8.15 -4.80 -0.38
CA ASP A 183 -9.23 -3.93 -0.85
C ASP A 183 -8.83 -3.19 -2.13
N ILE A 184 -7.58 -2.75 -2.20
CA ILE A 184 -6.97 -2.18 -3.39
C ILE A 184 -6.94 -3.22 -4.53
N ALA A 185 -6.46 -4.44 -4.27
CA ALA A 185 -6.40 -5.49 -5.29
C ALA A 185 -7.80 -5.85 -5.83
N VAL A 186 -8.80 -5.97 -4.95
CA VAL A 186 -10.20 -6.20 -5.35
C VAL A 186 -10.74 -5.02 -6.17
N ALA A 187 -10.43 -3.78 -5.80
CA ALA A 187 -10.85 -2.60 -6.55
C ALA A 187 -10.21 -2.56 -7.94
N PHE A 188 -8.91 -2.84 -8.06
CA PHE A 188 -8.24 -2.99 -9.35
C PHE A 188 -8.86 -4.08 -10.20
N ARG A 189 -9.21 -5.24 -9.61
CA ARG A 189 -9.87 -6.31 -10.36
C ARG A 189 -11.20 -5.86 -10.96
N ARG A 190 -11.93 -4.98 -10.28
CA ARG A 190 -13.20 -4.40 -10.74
C ARG A 190 -13.01 -3.28 -11.77
N VAL A 191 -11.92 -2.51 -11.67
CA VAL A 191 -11.60 -1.45 -12.63
C VAL A 191 -11.09 -2.01 -13.95
N TYR A 192 -10.09 -2.90 -13.90
CA TYR A 192 -9.41 -3.41 -15.10
C TYR A 192 -10.09 -4.65 -15.69
N GLY A 193 -10.73 -5.47 -14.86
CA GLY A 193 -11.38 -6.72 -15.29
C GLY A 193 -12.44 -6.60 -16.40
N PRO A 194 -13.31 -5.59 -16.40
CA PRO A 194 -14.36 -5.44 -17.41
C PRO A 194 -13.94 -4.53 -18.58
N LEU A 195 -12.69 -4.07 -18.66
CA LEU A 195 -12.26 -3.19 -19.74
C LEU A 195 -12.29 -3.91 -21.09
N GLU A 196 -12.83 -3.23 -22.10
CA GLU A 196 -12.99 -3.76 -23.45
C GLU A 196 -12.44 -2.78 -24.49
N ALA A 197 -11.65 -3.28 -25.44
CA ALA A 197 -11.14 -2.54 -26.59
C ALA A 197 -11.71 -3.13 -27.87
N GLY A 198 -12.45 -2.33 -28.64
CA GLY A 198 -13.07 -2.81 -29.89
C GLY A 198 -14.13 -3.91 -29.70
N GLY A 199 -14.75 -4.00 -28.51
CA GLY A 199 -15.76 -5.01 -28.17
C GLY A 199 -15.18 -6.34 -27.69
N GLU A 200 -13.86 -6.44 -27.54
CA GLU A 200 -13.18 -7.59 -26.93
C GLU A 200 -12.59 -7.19 -25.58
N ARG A 201 -12.49 -8.13 -24.63
CA ARG A 201 -11.84 -7.86 -23.35
C ARG A 201 -10.39 -7.50 -23.57
N LEU A 202 -9.94 -6.41 -22.94
CA LEU A 202 -8.55 -5.98 -22.98
C LEU A 202 -7.63 -7.00 -22.30
N PHE A 203 -8.13 -7.66 -21.25
CA PHE A 203 -7.43 -8.70 -20.48
C PHE A 203 -8.23 -10.02 -20.55
N PRO A 204 -8.17 -10.75 -21.67
CA PRO A 204 -9.00 -11.93 -21.90
C PRO A 204 -8.54 -13.15 -21.09
N GLU A 205 -7.25 -13.25 -20.76
CA GLU A 205 -6.67 -14.40 -20.07
C GLU A 205 -6.49 -14.12 -18.58
N SER A 206 -6.55 -15.18 -17.76
CA SER A 206 -6.26 -15.04 -16.32
C SER A 206 -4.81 -14.63 -16.05
N ALA A 207 -3.89 -14.92 -16.97
CA ALA A 207 -2.49 -14.55 -16.86
C ALA A 207 -2.30 -13.01 -16.92
N ASP A 208 -3.15 -12.30 -17.64
CA ASP A 208 -3.03 -10.85 -17.85
C ASP A 208 -3.25 -10.05 -16.55
N LEU A 209 -4.11 -10.56 -15.66
CA LEU A 209 -4.39 -9.98 -14.34
C LEU A 209 -3.74 -10.77 -13.20
N ALA A 210 -2.76 -11.62 -13.49
CA ALA A 210 -2.14 -12.50 -12.49
C ALA A 210 -1.50 -11.74 -11.32
N TRP A 211 -0.99 -10.52 -11.54
CA TRP A 211 -0.51 -9.66 -10.45
C TRP A 211 -1.64 -9.37 -9.45
N ILE A 212 -2.82 -8.97 -9.93
CA ILE A 212 -3.98 -8.64 -9.09
C ILE A 212 -4.51 -9.90 -8.40
N ASP A 213 -4.69 -10.99 -9.16
CA ASP A 213 -5.28 -12.22 -8.65
C ASP A 213 -4.37 -12.92 -7.62
N SER A 214 -3.06 -12.78 -7.74
CA SER A 214 -2.11 -13.30 -6.74
C SER A 214 -2.11 -12.47 -5.46
N HIS A 215 -2.22 -11.14 -5.53
CA HIS A 215 -2.40 -10.30 -4.35
C HIS A 215 -3.73 -10.59 -3.64
N ILE A 216 -4.84 -10.78 -4.36
CA ILE A 216 -6.11 -11.18 -3.73
C ILE A 216 -5.96 -12.50 -2.94
N LYS A 217 -5.15 -13.44 -3.43
CA LYS A 217 -4.86 -14.71 -2.73
C LYS A 217 -3.91 -14.51 -1.55
N ALA A 218 -2.80 -13.80 -1.75
CA ALA A 218 -1.78 -13.55 -0.71
C ALA A 218 -2.35 -12.77 0.48
N GLU A 219 -3.11 -11.72 0.21
CA GLU A 219 -3.58 -10.78 1.21
C GLU A 219 -4.68 -11.34 2.11
N THR A 220 -5.29 -12.48 1.75
CA THR A 220 -6.11 -13.24 2.70
C THR A 220 -5.31 -13.85 3.85
N SER A 221 -3.98 -13.91 3.74
CA SER A 221 -3.04 -14.43 4.75
C SER A 221 -2.09 -13.36 5.32
N HIS A 222 -1.63 -12.36 4.55
CA HIS A 222 -0.67 -11.34 5.02
C HIS A 222 -1.27 -10.32 6.00
N ALA A 223 -2.51 -9.86 5.77
CA ALA A 223 -3.18 -8.92 6.67
C ALA A 223 -3.27 -9.46 8.11
N ALA A 224 -3.42 -10.79 8.27
CA ALA A 224 -3.43 -11.43 9.58
C ALA A 224 -2.05 -11.45 10.26
N GLN A 225 -0.94 -11.43 9.51
CA GLN A 225 0.42 -11.52 10.05
C GLN A 225 0.94 -10.19 10.60
N VAL A 226 0.52 -9.05 10.03
CA VAL A 226 1.01 -7.73 10.46
C VAL A 226 0.22 -7.11 11.61
N SER A 227 -0.96 -7.66 11.91
CA SER A 227 -1.78 -7.36 13.09
C SER A 227 -1.83 -8.53 14.08
N ASP A 228 -0.97 -9.53 13.88
CA ASP A 228 -0.90 -10.75 14.68
C ASP A 228 -0.42 -10.48 16.12
N ASP A 229 -1.00 -11.21 17.07
CA ASP A 229 -0.70 -11.09 18.50
C ASP A 229 0.72 -11.61 18.88
N GLU A 230 1.46 -12.20 17.94
CA GLU A 230 2.83 -12.68 18.15
C GLU A 230 3.87 -12.01 17.23
N THR A 231 3.45 -11.55 16.04
CA THR A 231 4.37 -11.03 15.01
C THR A 231 4.00 -9.66 14.42
N GLY A 232 2.96 -9.02 14.96
CA GLY A 232 2.44 -7.75 14.50
C GLY A 232 3.41 -6.58 14.63
N MET A 233 3.19 -5.54 13.83
CA MET A 233 4.10 -4.39 13.74
C MET A 233 4.22 -3.62 15.06
N THR A 234 3.21 -3.70 15.92
CA THR A 234 3.26 -3.06 17.24
C THR A 234 4.36 -3.67 18.11
N PHE A 235 4.75 -4.94 17.94
CA PHE A 235 5.82 -5.58 18.72
C PHE A 235 7.23 -4.98 18.51
N LEU A 236 7.43 -4.16 17.48
CA LEU A 236 8.67 -3.39 17.31
C LEU A 236 8.82 -2.27 18.34
N LEU A 237 7.73 -1.89 19.01
CA LEU A 237 7.72 -0.85 20.01
C LEU A 237 8.08 -1.37 21.39
N THR A 238 9.00 -0.67 22.03
CA THR A 238 9.55 -1.01 23.34
C THR A 238 9.15 -0.01 24.42
N THR A 239 8.76 1.21 24.05
CA THR A 239 8.43 2.29 25.00
C THR A 239 7.09 2.97 24.70
N GLU A 240 6.49 3.62 25.71
CA GLU A 240 5.27 4.42 25.53
C GLU A 240 5.47 5.62 24.58
N ALA A 241 6.67 6.20 24.54
CA ALA A 241 6.99 7.30 23.63
C ALA A 241 7.00 6.84 22.17
N GLU A 242 7.53 5.64 21.91
CA GLU A 242 7.44 4.99 20.62
C GLU A 242 5.97 4.71 20.27
N ALA A 243 5.15 4.25 21.22
CA ALA A 243 3.74 3.94 20.99
C ALA A 243 2.95 5.16 20.50
N ARG A 244 3.19 6.30 21.14
CA ARG A 244 2.60 7.58 20.72
C ARG A 244 3.07 7.99 19.32
N THR A 245 4.38 7.92 19.07
CA THR A 245 4.96 8.26 17.76
C THR A 245 4.37 7.38 16.65
N PHE A 246 4.18 6.09 16.93
CA PHE A 246 3.59 5.15 15.97
C PHE A 246 2.13 5.46 15.67
N ALA A 247 1.33 5.78 16.70
CA ALA A 247 -0.07 6.19 16.50
C ALA A 247 -0.16 7.49 15.68
N GLU A 248 0.65 8.50 16.01
CA GLU A 248 0.70 9.77 15.27
C GLU A 248 1.12 9.57 13.80
N GLN A 249 2.17 8.78 13.55
CA GLN A 249 2.63 8.45 12.20
C GLN A 249 1.60 7.61 11.42
N THR A 250 0.88 6.71 12.10
CA THR A 250 -0.20 5.91 11.51
C THR A 250 -1.33 6.81 11.04
N ALA A 251 -1.82 7.72 11.89
CA ALA A 251 -2.89 8.65 11.51
C ALA A 251 -2.49 9.51 10.30
N GLU A 252 -1.27 10.05 10.31
CA GLU A 252 -0.74 10.85 9.20
C GLU A 252 -0.65 10.05 7.88
N TYR A 253 -0.15 8.82 7.96
CA TYR A 253 0.04 7.96 6.80
C TYR A 253 -1.29 7.44 6.25
N ALA A 254 -2.23 7.07 7.13
CA ALA A 254 -3.58 6.68 6.75
C ALA A 254 -4.33 7.81 6.03
N ALA A 255 -4.24 9.05 6.54
CA ALA A 255 -4.81 10.22 5.87
C ALA A 255 -4.19 10.47 4.47
N SER A 256 -2.88 10.23 4.33
CA SER A 256 -2.18 10.35 3.05
C SER A 256 -2.63 9.29 2.05
N TRP A 257 -2.81 8.05 2.50
CA TRP A 257 -3.39 6.97 1.71
C TRP A 257 -4.81 7.29 1.25
N ALA A 258 -5.65 7.86 2.14
CA ALA A 258 -6.99 8.26 1.79
C ALA A 258 -6.99 9.32 0.68
N GLY A 259 -6.07 10.30 0.76
CA GLY A 259 -5.86 11.30 -0.28
C GLY A 259 -5.42 10.70 -1.63
N ALA A 260 -4.50 9.73 -1.62
CA ALA A 260 -4.06 9.03 -2.82
C ALA A 260 -5.19 8.20 -3.46
N LEU A 261 -5.95 7.43 -2.67
CA LEU A 261 -7.08 6.65 -3.18
C LEU A 261 -8.21 7.56 -3.70
N ASN A 262 -8.45 8.70 -3.06
CA ASN A 262 -9.38 9.70 -3.60
C ASN A 262 -8.92 10.25 -4.96
N ALA A 263 -7.61 10.38 -5.18
CA ALA A 263 -7.08 10.75 -6.49
C ALA A 263 -7.29 9.67 -7.56
N PHE A 264 -7.34 8.38 -7.17
CA PHE A 264 -7.77 7.31 -8.09
C PHE A 264 -9.22 7.52 -8.52
N ALA A 265 -10.12 7.78 -7.56
CA ALA A 265 -11.53 8.04 -7.88
C ALA A 265 -11.69 9.25 -8.83
N ASP A 266 -10.95 10.33 -8.57
CA ASP A 266 -10.94 11.52 -9.43
C ASP A 266 -10.43 11.19 -10.85
N SER A 267 -9.38 10.37 -10.97
CA SER A 267 -8.82 9.92 -12.25
C SER A 267 -9.80 9.06 -13.05
N LEU A 268 -10.65 8.29 -12.36
CA LEU A 268 -11.70 7.49 -12.98
C LEU A 268 -12.94 8.31 -13.35
N GLY A 269 -12.95 9.62 -13.10
CA GLY A 269 -14.03 10.53 -13.49
C GLY A 269 -15.09 10.79 -12.42
N LEU A 270 -14.87 10.34 -11.17
CA LEU A 270 -15.72 10.74 -10.05
C LEU A 270 -15.44 12.22 -9.69
N PRO A 271 -16.46 13.10 -9.57
CA PRO A 271 -16.22 14.51 -9.28
C PRO A 271 -15.40 14.70 -8.00
N SER A 272 -14.32 15.49 -8.11
CA SER A 272 -13.41 15.77 -6.99
C SER A 272 -14.15 16.49 -5.86
N ILE A 273 -13.95 16.03 -4.63
CA ILE A 273 -14.42 16.75 -3.45
C ILE A 273 -13.32 17.74 -3.11
N ALA A 274 -13.55 19.03 -3.37
CA ALA A 274 -12.65 20.07 -2.90
C ALA A 274 -12.47 19.92 -1.38
N PRO A 275 -11.25 20.11 -0.85
CA PRO A 275 -11.04 20.04 0.59
C PRO A 275 -12.03 20.99 1.26
N ALA A 276 -12.75 20.51 2.29
CA ALA A 276 -13.53 21.39 3.14
C ALA A 276 -12.61 22.53 3.60
N ALA A 277 -12.96 23.77 3.24
CA ALA A 277 -12.23 24.93 3.71
C ALA A 277 -12.13 24.80 5.24
N GLN A 278 -10.90 24.66 5.75
CA GLN A 278 -10.67 24.67 7.19
C GLN A 278 -11.29 25.96 7.70
N ALA A 279 -12.30 25.83 8.58
CA ALA A 279 -12.87 26.97 9.27
C ALA A 279 -11.72 27.62 10.06
N ALA A 280 -11.46 28.88 9.71
CA ALA A 280 -10.47 29.73 10.37
C ALA A 280 -10.83 30.01 11.83
#